data_AF-G8H2R7-F1
#
_entry.id   AF-G8H2R7-F1
#
_cell.length_a   1.000
_cell.length_b   1.000
_cell.length_c   1.000
_cell.angle_alpha   90.00
_cell.angle_beta   90.00
_cell.angle_gamma   90.00
#
_symmetry.space_group_name_H-M   'P 1'
#
loop_
_entity.id
_entity.type
_entity.pdbx_description
1 polymer ?
#
loop_
_entity_poly.entity_id
_entity_poly.type
_entity_poly.pdbx_seq_one_letter_code
_entity_poly.pdbx_strand_id
1 'polypeptide(L)'
;MAAAVHARLASSAQAFLTLAISRGHEQLGRRGNPSTVPASTFVHDGSAFPAALVGRVSSARTVHYLVDIYENGCRRLAGEFATNLGECLRQLSEAFGLDEGTQERQWRDTLTTAYKRDYARAVRDMSDRILDEVRSA
;
A
#
# COMPACT_ATOMS: atom_id res chain seq x y z
N MET A 1 -5.13 -30.56 -17.37
CA MET A 1 -3.87 -29.87 -16.99
C MET A 1 -4.10 -28.52 -16.30
N ALA A 2 -5.01 -27.65 -16.77
CA ALA A 2 -5.28 -26.35 -16.12
C ALA A 2 -5.68 -26.44 -14.62
N ALA A 3 -6.53 -27.41 -14.25
CA ALA A 3 -7.02 -27.55 -12.87
C ALA A 3 -5.90 -27.81 -11.83
N ALA A 4 -4.86 -28.58 -12.19
CA ALA A 4 -3.73 -28.86 -11.30
C ALA A 4 -2.85 -27.62 -11.09
N VAL A 5 -2.71 -26.77 -12.10
CA VAL A 5 -1.97 -25.50 -12.01
C VAL A 5 -2.73 -24.50 -11.13
N HIS A 6 -4.05 -24.42 -11.28
CA HIS A 6 -4.88 -23.58 -10.42
C HIS A 6 -4.88 -24.05 -8.96
N ALA A 7 -4.92 -25.35 -8.71
CA ALA A 7 -4.85 -25.91 -7.35
C ALA A 7 -3.50 -25.63 -6.67
N ARG A 8 -2.40 -25.67 -7.43
CA ARG A 8 -1.05 -25.33 -6.92
C ARG A 8 -0.95 -23.84 -6.58
N LEU A 9 -1.48 -22.96 -7.43
CA LEU A 9 -1.50 -21.51 -7.20
C LEU A 9 -2.40 -21.12 -6.01
N ALA A 10 -3.55 -21.77 -5.84
CA ALA A 10 -4.44 -21.54 -4.71
C ALA A 10 -3.78 -21.97 -3.38
N SER A 11 -3.14 -23.15 -3.38
CA SER A 11 -2.41 -23.65 -2.21
C SER A 11 -1.24 -22.74 -1.82
N SER A 12 -0.49 -22.22 -2.81
CA SER A 12 0.61 -21.28 -2.53
C SER A 12 0.11 -19.93 -2.03
N ALA A 13 -1.01 -19.43 -2.56
CA ALA A 13 -1.65 -18.22 -2.09
C ALA A 13 -2.08 -18.35 -0.62
N GLN A 14 -2.67 -19.49 -0.27
CA GLN A 14 -3.13 -19.77 1.09
C GLN A 14 -1.97 -19.92 2.07
N ALA A 15 -0.87 -20.58 1.68
CA ALA A 15 0.35 -20.64 2.48
C ALA A 15 0.95 -19.24 2.72
N PHE A 16 0.98 -18.38 1.69
CA PHE A 16 1.47 -17.01 1.79
C PHE A 16 0.60 -16.15 2.72
N LEU A 17 -0.74 -16.22 2.56
CA LEU A 17 -1.68 -15.53 3.44
C LEU A 17 -1.54 -16.01 4.89
N THR A 18 -1.37 -17.31 5.11
CA THR A 18 -1.18 -17.88 6.44
C THR A 18 0.10 -17.37 7.09
N LEU A 19 1.22 -17.29 6.34
CA LEU A 19 2.49 -16.74 6.81
C LEU A 19 2.43 -15.23 7.07
N ALA A 20 1.74 -14.48 6.22
CA ALA A 20 1.56 -13.04 6.38
C ALA A 20 0.70 -12.70 7.62
N ILE A 21 -0.39 -13.44 7.84
CA ILE A 21 -1.31 -13.23 8.97
C ILE A 21 -0.67 -13.68 10.30
N SER A 22 0.02 -14.82 10.30
CA SER A 22 0.68 -15.33 11.52
C SER A 22 1.88 -14.49 11.96
N ARG A 23 2.53 -13.76 11.05
CA ARG A 23 3.62 -12.81 11.40
C ARG A 23 3.13 -11.38 11.66
N GLY A 24 1.95 -11.01 11.15
CA GLY A 24 1.36 -9.69 11.33
C GLY A 24 0.94 -9.35 12.77
N HIS A 25 0.87 -10.34 13.67
CA HIS A 25 0.52 -10.11 15.08
C HIS A 25 1.71 -10.11 16.05
N GLU A 26 2.94 -10.47 15.63
CA GLU A 26 4.07 -10.65 16.58
C GLU A 26 5.33 -9.81 16.36
N GLN A 27 5.43 -8.92 15.36
CA GLN A 27 6.69 -8.18 15.14
C GLN A 27 6.63 -6.68 15.46
N LEU A 28 6.47 -6.39 16.75
CA LEU A 28 7.20 -5.27 17.36
C LEU A 28 8.70 -5.64 17.40
N GLY A 29 9.47 -5.15 16.43
CA GLY A 29 10.93 -5.07 16.51
C GLY A 29 11.69 -6.21 15.84
N ARG A 30 12.03 -6.04 14.55
CA ARG A 30 13.24 -6.65 14.00
C ARG A 30 13.88 -5.75 12.95
N ARG A 31 14.99 -5.11 13.35
CA ARG A 31 15.94 -4.41 12.46
C ARG A 31 16.59 -5.43 11.51
N GLY A 32 15.91 -5.79 10.43
CA GLY A 32 16.54 -6.31 9.22
C GLY A 32 16.76 -5.13 8.27
N ASN A 33 17.90 -5.09 7.57
CA ASN A 33 18.16 -4.04 6.58
C ASN A 33 17.02 -4.10 5.54
N PRO A 34 16.18 -3.05 5.43
CA PRO A 34 14.98 -3.13 4.62
C PRO A 34 15.40 -3.30 3.15
N SER A 35 14.84 -4.30 2.47
CA SER A 35 14.72 -4.21 1.02
C SER A 35 13.79 -3.04 0.76
N THR A 36 14.36 -1.84 0.67
CA THR A 36 13.60 -0.59 0.55
C THR A 36 13.01 -0.54 -0.83
N VAL A 37 11.76 -1.01 -0.96
CA VAL A 37 10.90 -0.53 -2.04
C VAL A 37 10.85 0.99 -1.87
N PRO A 38 11.24 1.77 -2.89
CA PRO A 38 11.27 3.20 -2.75
C PRO A 38 9.84 3.71 -2.58
N ALA A 39 9.64 4.67 -1.66
CA ALA A 39 8.33 5.29 -1.42
C ALA A 39 7.74 5.93 -2.71
N SER A 40 8.59 6.27 -3.69
CA SER A 40 8.19 6.71 -5.03
C SER A 40 7.41 5.66 -5.83
N THR A 41 7.30 4.42 -5.33
CA THR A 41 6.41 3.39 -5.91
C THR A 41 4.93 3.76 -5.73
N PHE A 42 4.62 4.58 -4.72
CA PHE A 42 3.28 5.01 -4.33
C PHE A 42 3.13 6.51 -4.58
N VAL A 43 3.10 6.90 -5.86
CA VAL A 43 2.83 8.28 -6.24
C VAL A 43 1.34 8.56 -6.13
N HIS A 44 1.00 9.67 -5.48
CA HIS A 44 -0.34 10.22 -5.53
C HIS A 44 -0.34 11.53 -6.33
N ASP A 45 -1.30 11.67 -7.24
CA ASP A 45 -1.55 12.93 -7.96
C ASP A 45 -2.31 13.89 -7.03
N GLY A 46 -1.55 14.73 -6.32
CA GLY A 46 -2.08 15.66 -5.32
C GLY A 46 -2.94 16.80 -5.87
N SER A 47 -3.11 16.91 -7.19
CA SER A 47 -3.83 18.04 -7.81
C SER A 47 -5.34 18.02 -7.56
N ALA A 48 -5.94 16.85 -7.34
CA ALA A 48 -7.38 16.71 -7.19
C ALA A 48 -7.91 17.20 -5.83
N PHE A 49 -7.13 17.08 -4.76
CA PHE A 49 -7.57 17.41 -3.41
C PHE A 49 -7.72 18.92 -3.15
N PRO A 50 -6.75 19.79 -3.51
CA PRO A 50 -6.91 21.24 -3.41
C PRO A 50 -8.13 21.75 -4.20
N ALA A 51 -8.35 21.20 -5.40
CA ALA A 51 -9.50 21.55 -6.24
C ALA A 51 -10.83 21.19 -5.55
N ALA A 52 -10.88 20.07 -4.82
CA ALA A 52 -12.07 19.64 -4.08
C ALA A 52 -12.41 20.54 -2.86
N LEU A 53 -11.45 21.32 -2.36
CA LEU A 53 -11.66 22.30 -1.27
C LEU A 53 -12.19 23.65 -1.78
N VAL A 54 -11.97 23.97 -3.05
CA VAL A 54 -12.44 25.22 -3.65
C VAL A 54 -13.97 25.28 -3.58
N GLY A 55 -14.50 26.36 -2.99
CA GLY A 55 -15.94 26.57 -2.80
C GLY A 55 -16.54 25.85 -1.59
N ARG A 56 -15.78 25.01 -0.87
CA ARG A 56 -16.20 24.37 0.40
C ARG A 56 -15.61 25.04 1.63
N VAL A 57 -14.46 25.69 1.47
CA VAL A 57 -13.74 26.36 2.56
C VAL A 57 -13.53 27.82 2.20
N SER A 58 -14.03 28.74 3.01
CA SER A 58 -13.92 30.19 2.76
C SER A 58 -12.56 30.78 3.14
N SER A 59 -11.84 30.15 4.06
CA SER A 59 -10.55 30.61 4.58
C SER A 59 -9.39 29.99 3.81
N ALA A 60 -8.62 30.82 3.11
CA ALA A 60 -7.40 30.38 2.41
C ALA A 60 -6.37 29.74 3.37
N ARG A 61 -6.27 30.24 4.61
CA ARG A 61 -5.40 29.66 5.63
C ARG A 61 -5.84 28.24 6.00
N THR A 62 -7.14 28.00 6.09
CA THR A 62 -7.70 26.68 6.37
C THR A 62 -7.48 25.73 5.20
N VAL A 63 -7.65 26.20 3.96
CA VAL A 63 -7.31 25.41 2.75
C VAL A 63 -5.85 24.97 2.78
N HIS A 64 -4.91 25.88 3.03
CA HIS A 64 -3.49 25.55 3.11
C HIS A 64 -3.19 24.50 4.20
N TYR A 65 -3.79 24.65 5.37
CA TYR A 65 -3.60 23.70 6.47
C TYR A 65 -4.14 22.30 6.13
N LEU A 66 -5.31 22.21 5.49
CA LEU A 66 -5.90 20.93 5.08
C LEU A 66 -5.08 20.25 3.98
N VAL A 67 -4.57 21.02 3.02
CA VAL A 67 -3.66 20.50 1.98
C VAL A 67 -2.38 19.95 2.61
N ASP A 68 -1.78 20.67 3.55
CA ASP A 68 -0.56 20.21 4.23
C ASP A 68 -0.81 18.92 5.04
N ILE A 69 -1.93 18.83 5.78
CA ILE A 69 -2.34 17.58 6.46
C ILE A 69 -2.47 16.44 5.45
N TYR A 70 -3.15 16.69 4.34
CA TYR A 70 -3.39 15.69 3.32
C TYR A 70 -2.09 15.18 2.68
N GLU A 71 -1.19 16.07 2.29
CA GLU A 71 0.10 15.73 1.70
C GLU A 71 1.01 14.99 2.69
N ASN A 72 1.04 15.42 3.94
CA ASN A 72 1.75 14.72 5.02
C ASN A 72 1.18 13.32 5.25
N GLY A 73 -0.14 13.18 5.28
CA GLY A 73 -0.84 11.89 5.37
C GLY A 73 -0.49 10.97 4.21
N CYS A 74 -0.52 11.48 2.97
CA CYS A 74 -0.17 10.72 1.77
C CYS A 74 1.29 10.22 1.82
N ARG A 75 2.23 11.09 2.20
CA ARG A 75 3.65 10.72 2.34
C ARG A 75 3.86 9.63 3.39
N ARG A 76 3.19 9.75 4.53
CA ARG A 76 3.26 8.73 5.58
C ARG A 76 2.68 7.39 5.13
N LEU A 77 1.48 7.40 4.51
CA LEU A 77 0.87 6.20 3.94
C LEU A 77 1.77 5.55 2.88
N ALA A 78 2.36 6.34 1.98
CA ALA A 78 3.29 5.83 0.98
C ALA A 78 4.50 5.13 1.62
N GLY A 79 5.03 5.68 2.71
CA GLY A 79 6.10 5.06 3.49
C GLY A 79 5.69 3.73 4.10
N GLU A 80 4.54 3.69 4.79
CA GLU A 80 4.01 2.47 5.43
C GLU A 80 3.74 1.36 4.39
N PHE A 81 3.11 1.70 3.25
CA PHE A 81 2.88 0.76 2.15
C PHE A 81 4.19 0.27 1.51
N ALA A 82 5.19 1.13 1.37
CA ALA A 82 6.50 0.74 0.84
C ALA A 82 7.25 -0.21 1.78
N THR A 83 7.23 0.05 3.08
CA THR A 83 7.79 -0.86 4.09
C THR A 83 7.10 -2.22 4.04
N ASN A 84 5.77 -2.25 4.10
CA ASN A 84 5.00 -3.50 4.10
C ASN A 84 5.21 -4.30 2.80
N LEU A 85 5.20 -3.62 1.64
CA LEU A 85 5.47 -4.27 0.36
C LEU A 85 6.91 -4.84 0.33
N GLY A 86 7.91 -4.08 0.79
CA GLY A 86 9.29 -4.54 0.86
C GLY A 86 9.47 -5.79 1.74
N GLU A 87 8.78 -5.82 2.88
CA GLU A 87 8.77 -7.00 3.76
C GLU A 87 8.10 -8.20 3.08
N CYS A 88 6.93 -8.01 2.45
CA CYS A 88 6.25 -9.07 1.71
C CYS A 88 7.10 -9.60 0.56
N LEU A 89 7.77 -8.73 -0.20
CA LEU A 89 8.64 -9.13 -1.31
C LEU A 89 9.88 -9.89 -0.84
N ARG A 90 10.45 -9.52 0.32
CA ARG A 90 11.55 -10.27 0.94
C ARG A 90 11.08 -11.67 1.35
N GLN A 91 9.95 -11.76 2.04
CA GLN A 91 9.36 -13.05 2.42
C GLN A 91 9.02 -13.92 1.22
N LEU A 92 8.54 -13.29 0.13
CA LEU A 92 8.29 -13.96 -1.13
C LEU A 92 9.58 -14.56 -1.70
N SER A 93 10.66 -13.77 -1.82
CA SER A 93 11.94 -14.28 -2.34
C SER A 93 12.54 -15.38 -1.47
N GLU A 94 12.31 -15.38 -0.16
CA GLU A 94 12.74 -16.45 0.76
C GLU A 94 11.94 -17.74 0.60
N ALA A 95 10.70 -17.66 0.09
CA ALA A 95 9.82 -18.80 -0.09
C ALA A 95 10.02 -19.53 -1.43
N PHE A 96 10.64 -18.89 -2.42
CA PHE A 96 10.90 -19.47 -3.74
C PHE A 96 12.30 -20.07 -3.83
N GLY A 97 12.41 -21.22 -4.51
CA GLY A 97 13.70 -21.85 -4.81
C GLY A 97 14.42 -21.22 -6.02
N LEU A 98 15.70 -21.56 -6.21
CA LEU A 98 16.56 -21.04 -7.30
C LEU A 98 15.98 -21.24 -8.72
N ASP A 99 15.13 -22.25 -8.92
CA ASP A 99 14.55 -22.60 -10.24
C ASP A 99 13.15 -22.01 -10.48
N GLU A 100 12.59 -21.24 -9.53
CA GLU A 100 11.20 -20.77 -9.59
C GLU A 100 11.06 -19.28 -9.99
N GLY A 101 12.12 -18.68 -10.55
CA GLY A 101 12.20 -17.23 -10.80
C GLY A 101 11.14 -16.62 -11.74
N THR A 102 10.46 -17.41 -12.56
CA THR A 102 9.31 -16.92 -13.36
C THR A 102 8.06 -16.77 -12.49
N GLN A 103 7.81 -17.72 -11.58
CA GLN A 103 6.69 -17.69 -10.66
C GLN A 103 6.89 -16.60 -9.60
N GLU A 104 8.11 -16.47 -9.08
CA GLU A 104 8.48 -15.40 -8.14
C GLU A 104 8.19 -14.00 -8.72
N ARG A 105 8.58 -13.75 -9.99
CA ARG A 105 8.30 -12.48 -10.67
C ARG A 105 6.81 -12.22 -10.82
N GLN A 106 6.03 -13.22 -11.24
CA GLN A 106 4.58 -13.08 -11.36
C GLN A 106 3.92 -12.72 -10.02
N TRP A 107 4.36 -13.34 -8.93
CA TRP A 107 3.87 -13.01 -7.58
C TRP A 107 4.30 -11.62 -7.12
N ARG A 108 5.55 -11.22 -7.39
CA ARG A 108 6.05 -9.87 -7.11
C ARG A 108 5.22 -8.79 -7.81
N ASP A 109 4.91 -8.98 -9.08
CA ASP A 109 4.08 -8.05 -9.87
C ASP A 109 2.64 -8.00 -9.36
N THR A 110 2.08 -9.16 -9.02
CA THR A 110 0.72 -9.28 -8.46
C THR A 110 0.62 -8.55 -7.11
N LEU A 111 1.57 -8.78 -6.20
CA LEU A 111 1.62 -8.12 -4.90
C LEU A 111 1.81 -6.61 -5.06
N THR A 112 2.75 -6.18 -5.90
CA THR A 112 2.97 -4.75 -6.16
C THR A 112 1.70 -4.08 -6.68
N THR A 113 0.98 -4.74 -7.59
CA THR A 113 -0.29 -4.22 -8.14
C THR A 113 -1.38 -4.13 -7.07
N ALA A 114 -1.50 -5.14 -6.20
CA ALA A 114 -2.47 -5.13 -5.09
C ALA A 114 -2.18 -3.97 -4.13
N TYR A 115 -0.93 -3.84 -3.68
CA TYR A 115 -0.51 -2.75 -2.79
C TYR A 115 -0.74 -1.37 -3.38
N LYS A 116 -0.51 -1.18 -4.70
CA LYS A 116 -0.82 0.10 -5.37
C LYS A 116 -2.31 0.42 -5.36
N ARG A 117 -3.18 -0.57 -5.55
CA ARG A 117 -4.64 -0.38 -5.50
C ARG A 117 -5.12 -0.04 -4.10
N ASP A 118 -4.58 -0.72 -3.10
CA ASP A 118 -4.92 -0.50 -1.70
C ASP A 118 -4.43 0.87 -1.21
N TYR A 119 -3.23 1.29 -1.61
CA TYR A 119 -2.74 2.65 -1.37
C TYR A 119 -3.67 3.70 -1.99
N ALA A 120 -4.03 3.54 -3.27
CA ALA A 120 -4.94 4.47 -3.94
C ALA A 120 -6.32 4.53 -3.28
N ARG A 121 -6.80 3.41 -2.70
CA ARG A 121 -8.03 3.41 -1.90
C ARG A 121 -7.84 4.16 -0.59
N ALA A 122 -6.79 3.87 0.17
CA ALA A 122 -6.51 4.52 1.45
C ALA A 122 -6.38 6.04 1.30
N VAL A 123 -5.74 6.52 0.23
CA VAL A 123 -5.65 7.96 -0.06
C VAL A 123 -7.01 8.58 -0.35
N ARG A 124 -7.88 7.92 -1.13
CA ARG A 124 -9.26 8.39 -1.37
C ARG A 124 -10.09 8.41 -0.09
N ASP A 125 -10.02 7.35 0.71
CA ASP A 125 -10.74 7.27 1.98
C ASP A 125 -10.30 8.39 2.93
N MET A 126 -9.01 8.73 2.95
CA MET A 126 -8.49 9.86 3.70
C MET A 126 -8.99 11.21 3.17
N SER A 127 -8.98 11.43 1.85
CA SER A 127 -9.53 12.67 1.28
C SER A 127 -11.02 12.81 1.59
N ASP A 128 -11.79 11.73 1.46
CA ASP A 128 -13.24 11.75 1.69
C ASP A 128 -13.56 12.08 3.15
N ARG A 129 -12.83 11.48 4.10
CA ARG A 129 -12.98 11.79 5.53
C ARG A 129 -12.68 13.25 5.85
N ILE A 130 -11.61 13.82 5.27
CA ILE A 130 -11.30 15.24 5.48
C ILE A 130 -12.40 16.13 4.91
N LEU A 131 -12.92 15.79 3.72
CA LEU A 131 -13.99 16.56 3.09
C LEU A 131 -15.33 16.45 3.82
N ASP A 132 -15.63 15.30 4.42
CA ASP A 132 -16.83 15.11 5.22
C ASP A 132 -16.75 15.90 6.52
N GLU A 133 -15.59 15.92 7.19
CA GLU A 133 -15.36 16.73 8.39
C GLU A 133 -15.54 18.23 8.10
N VAL A 134 -15.02 18.71 6.96
CA VAL A 134 -15.22 20.09 6.48
C VAL A 134 -16.68 20.40 6.20
N ARG A 135 -17.48 19.42 5.75
CA ARG A 135 -18.91 19.60 5.48
C ARG A 135 -19.75 19.67 6.76
N SER A 136 -19.34 18.95 7.81
CA SER A 136 -20.06 18.89 9.08
C SER A 136 -19.74 20.04 10.05
N ALA A 137 -18.66 20.78 9.81
CA ALA A 137 -18.24 21.95 10.60
C ALA A 137 -18.95 23.24 10.16
#